data_AF-A0A0A0LXP8-F1
#
_entry.id   AF-A0A0A0LXP8-F1
#
_cell.length_a   1.000
_cell.length_b   1.000
_cell.length_c   1.000
_cell.angle_alpha   90.00
_cell.angle_beta   90.00
_cell.angle_gamma   90.00
#
_symmetry.space_group_name_H-M   'P 1'
#
loop_
_entity.id
_entity.type
_entity.pdbx_description
1 polymer ?
#
loop_
_entity_poly.entity_id
_entity_poly.type
_entity_poly.pdbx_seq_one_letter_code
_entity_poly.pdbx_strand_id
1 'polypeptide(L)'
;MMNFSCPTDKKLFSAGRYPKSSPVKFRGDSGLEDGVSSNKPDGLIGGFYDSGNNIKFTFPTAYTITLLSWSVIEYHPKYADMNELDHVKDIIRWGTEYLLKIFVAPNATSDQTIIYSQVSHIPIKILLVQLPQH
;
A
#
# COMPACT_ATOMS: atom_id res chain seq x y z
N MET A 1 -0.06 -20.32 -30.29
CA MET A 1 0.61 -19.67 -29.15
C MET A 1 -0.29 -18.54 -28.68
N MET A 2 -0.89 -18.68 -27.49
CA MET A 2 -1.67 -17.59 -26.90
C MET A 2 -0.67 -16.59 -26.31
N ASN A 3 -0.59 -15.40 -26.92
CA ASN A 3 0.17 -14.29 -26.38
C ASN A 3 -0.55 -13.77 -25.13
N PHE A 4 -0.07 -14.17 -23.96
CA PHE A 4 -0.40 -13.49 -22.71
C PHE A 4 0.37 -12.16 -22.65
N SER A 5 0.00 -11.20 -23.51
CA SER A 5 0.28 -9.80 -23.22
C SER A 5 -0.76 -9.38 -22.19
N CYS A 6 -0.46 -9.65 -20.92
CA CYS A 6 -1.27 -9.22 -19.80
C CYS A 6 -1.32 -7.68 -19.81
N PRO A 7 -2.47 -7.03 -20.06
CA PRO A 7 -2.59 -5.61 -19.84
C PRO A 7 -2.51 -5.43 -18.32
N THR A 8 -1.35 -4.98 -17.84
CA THR A 8 -1.00 -4.81 -16.42
C THR A 8 -2.18 -4.31 -15.59
N ASP A 9 -2.82 -5.21 -14.84
CA ASP A 9 -3.96 -4.93 -13.97
C ASP A 9 -3.47 -4.16 -12.75
N LYS A 10 -3.18 -2.88 -12.97
CA LYS A 10 -2.91 -1.93 -11.91
C LYS A 10 -4.14 -1.93 -11.00
N LYS A 11 -3.92 -2.31 -9.74
CA LYS A 11 -4.62 -1.71 -8.61
C LYS A 11 -6.08 -2.13 -8.42
N LEU A 12 -6.44 -3.40 -8.61
CA LEU A 12 -7.78 -3.89 -8.20
C LEU A 12 -8.06 -3.63 -6.72
N PHE A 13 -7.05 -3.57 -5.85
CA PHE A 13 -7.25 -3.29 -4.42
C PHE A 13 -6.62 -1.98 -3.98
N SER A 14 -6.02 -1.19 -4.86
CA SER A 14 -5.33 0.01 -4.40
C SER A 14 -6.28 1.16 -4.11
N ALA A 15 -6.00 1.85 -3.02
CA ALA A 15 -6.63 3.09 -2.62
C ALA A 15 -5.78 4.30 -3.03
N GLY A 16 -6.38 5.48 -3.11
CA GLY A 16 -5.73 6.73 -3.48
C GLY A 16 -5.98 7.14 -4.93
N ARG A 17 -5.07 7.94 -5.48
CA ARG A 17 -5.19 8.43 -6.86
C ARG A 17 -4.94 7.30 -7.87
N TYR A 18 -5.92 7.12 -8.75
CA TYR A 18 -5.97 6.08 -9.75
C TYR A 18 -5.41 6.59 -11.08
N PRO A 19 -4.46 5.89 -11.71
CA PRO A 19 -3.89 6.34 -12.96
C PRO A 19 -4.92 6.19 -14.09
N LYS A 20 -5.12 7.26 -14.86
CA LYS A 20 -6.06 7.30 -16.00
C LYS A 20 -5.74 6.27 -17.10
N SER A 21 -4.53 5.73 -17.13
CA SER A 21 -4.05 4.73 -18.09
C SER A 21 -4.24 3.27 -17.63
N SER A 22 -4.98 3.03 -16.54
CA SER A 22 -5.19 1.68 -16.03
C SER A 22 -6.21 0.88 -16.87
N PRO A 23 -6.02 -0.45 -17.04
CA PRO A 23 -6.99 -1.30 -17.73
C PRO A 23 -8.29 -1.54 -16.94
N VAL A 24 -8.30 -1.33 -15.61
CA VAL A 24 -9.51 -1.52 -14.78
C VAL A 24 -10.42 -0.30 -14.88
N LYS A 25 -11.39 -0.36 -15.80
CA LYS A 25 -12.29 0.77 -16.12
C LYS A 25 -13.33 1.09 -15.04
N PHE A 26 -13.64 0.16 -14.15
CA PHE A 26 -14.63 0.34 -13.08
C PHE A 26 -14.02 0.88 -11.77
N ARG A 27 -12.72 1.15 -11.75
CA ARG A 27 -12.00 1.73 -10.60
C ARG A 27 -11.65 3.18 -10.87
N GLY A 28 -11.71 4.00 -9.82
CA GLY A 28 -11.38 5.42 -9.85
C GLY A 28 -10.68 5.86 -8.56
N ASP A 29 -10.50 7.17 -8.39
CA ASP A 29 -9.90 7.74 -7.19
C ASP A 29 -10.74 7.40 -5.94
N SER A 30 -10.08 6.91 -4.88
CA SER A 30 -10.74 6.55 -3.61
C SER A 30 -9.86 6.87 -2.41
N GLY A 31 -10.45 7.09 -1.22
CA GLY A 31 -9.66 7.32 0.01
C GLY A 31 -8.77 8.57 -0.03
N LEU A 32 -9.22 9.63 -0.70
CA LEU A 32 -8.47 10.89 -0.82
C LEU A 32 -8.43 11.70 0.47
N GLU A 33 -9.35 11.43 1.39
CA GLU A 33 -9.45 12.08 2.71
C GLU A 33 -8.89 11.21 3.84
N ASP A 34 -8.27 10.08 3.50
CA ASP A 34 -7.71 9.17 4.49
C ASP A 34 -6.62 9.87 5.29
N GLY A 35 -6.77 9.92 6.62
CA GLY A 35 -5.79 10.52 7.51
C GLY A 35 -5.76 12.06 7.53
N VAL A 36 -6.73 12.76 6.95
CA VAL A 36 -6.81 14.24 7.04
C VAL A 36 -6.96 14.73 8.49
N SER A 37 -7.56 13.91 9.36
CA SER A 37 -7.67 14.18 10.81
C SER A 37 -6.44 13.76 11.62
N SER A 38 -5.52 13.01 11.02
CA SER A 38 -4.22 12.75 11.63
C SER A 38 -3.31 13.95 11.34
N ASN A 39 -2.44 14.37 12.26
CA ASN A 39 -1.55 15.54 12.13
C ASN A 39 -0.48 15.40 11.02
N LYS A 40 -0.83 14.82 9.87
CA LYS A 40 0.03 14.49 8.75
C LYS A 40 -0.39 15.34 7.53
N PRO A 41 0.47 16.23 7.03
CA PRO A 41 0.11 17.18 5.96
C PRO A 41 -0.29 16.48 4.65
N ASP A 42 0.26 15.31 4.37
CA ASP A 42 -0.02 14.53 3.15
C ASP A 42 -1.09 13.44 3.33
N GLY A 43 -1.68 13.32 4.53
CA GLY A 43 -2.62 12.26 4.89
C GLY A 43 -2.04 10.83 4.76
N LEU A 44 -2.94 9.85 4.71
CA LEU A 44 -2.70 8.41 4.55
C LEU A 44 -3.31 7.89 3.22
N ILE A 45 -3.19 8.71 2.17
CA ILE A 45 -3.65 8.39 0.82
C ILE A 45 -2.70 7.37 0.17
N GLY A 46 -3.25 6.29 -0.37
CA GLY A 46 -2.50 5.19 -0.98
C GLY A 46 -2.79 3.84 -0.33
N GLY A 47 -1.93 2.85 -0.61
CA GLY A 47 -2.01 1.51 -0.01
C GLY A 47 -3.02 0.60 -0.69
N PHE A 48 -3.36 -0.49 0.00
CA PHE A 48 -4.29 -1.51 -0.45
C PHE A 48 -5.46 -1.65 0.54
N TYR A 49 -6.65 -1.87 0.01
CA TYR A 49 -7.77 -2.41 0.77
C TYR A 49 -7.50 -3.87 1.05
N ASP A 50 -7.76 -4.29 2.28
CA ASP A 50 -7.45 -5.65 2.74
C ASP A 50 -8.38 -6.70 2.12
N SER A 51 -9.61 -6.31 1.77
CA SER A 51 -10.62 -7.22 1.22
C SER A 51 -11.72 -6.47 0.45
N GLY A 52 -12.94 -7.01 0.40
CA GLY A 52 -14.12 -6.36 -0.20
C GLY A 52 -14.69 -5.19 0.61
N ASN A 53 -14.04 -4.80 1.70
CA ASN A 53 -14.36 -3.60 2.46
C ASN A 53 -13.35 -2.49 2.12
N ASN A 54 -13.68 -1.26 2.51
CA ASN A 54 -12.80 -0.10 2.31
C ASN A 54 -11.84 0.13 3.49
N ILE A 55 -11.43 -0.93 4.19
CA ILE A 55 -10.52 -0.87 5.35
C ILE A 55 -9.11 -1.21 4.89
N LYS A 56 -8.14 -0.45 5.38
CA LYS A 56 -6.71 -0.71 5.16
C LYS A 56 -6.10 -1.22 6.44
N PHE A 57 -5.60 -2.45 6.41
CA PHE A 57 -4.82 -3.01 7.50
C PHE A 57 -3.34 -3.01 7.13
N THR A 58 -2.53 -2.37 7.98
CA THR A 58 -1.09 -2.25 7.78
C THR A 58 -0.40 -3.61 7.88
N PHE A 59 -0.77 -4.43 8.87
CA PHE A 59 -0.07 -5.67 9.17
C PHE A 59 -0.19 -6.71 8.04
N PRO A 60 -1.38 -7.03 7.52
CA PRO A 60 -1.53 -7.90 6.35
C PRO A 60 -0.81 -7.34 5.13
N THR A 61 -0.91 -6.02 4.90
CA THR A 61 -0.21 -5.35 3.79
C THR A 61 1.31 -5.54 3.88
N ALA A 62 1.90 -5.31 5.06
CA ALA A 62 3.34 -5.50 5.27
C ALA A 62 3.78 -6.95 5.04
N TYR A 63 2.98 -7.91 5.52
CA TYR A 63 3.23 -9.34 5.30
C TYR A 63 3.20 -9.71 3.81
N THR A 64 2.16 -9.30 3.08
CA THR A 64 2.02 -9.56 1.65
C THR A 64 3.17 -8.94 0.84
N ILE A 65 3.56 -7.69 1.12
CA ILE A 65 4.65 -7.01 0.40
C ILE A 65 6.00 -7.68 0.69
N THR A 66 6.21 -8.16 1.91
CA THR A 66 7.44 -8.90 2.26
C THR A 66 7.54 -10.21 1.49
N LEU A 67 6.46 -11.01 1.47
CA LEU A 67 6.44 -12.26 0.72
C LEU A 67 6.59 -12.04 -0.78
N LEU A 68 5.95 -11.01 -1.34
CA LEU A 68 6.06 -10.68 -2.76
C LEU A 68 7.49 -10.23 -3.11
N SER A 69 8.14 -9.48 -2.23
CA SER A 69 9.54 -9.08 -2.40
C SER A 69 10.46 -10.30 -2.36
N TRP A 70 10.22 -11.24 -1.44
CA TRP A 70 10.98 -12.48 -1.36
C TRP A 70 10.76 -13.35 -2.61
N SER A 71 9.53 -13.49 -3.09
CA SER A 71 9.26 -14.29 -4.30
C SER A 71 9.98 -13.73 -5.53
N VAL A 72 10.08 -12.41 -5.67
CA VAL A 72 10.83 -11.77 -6.76
C VAL A 72 12.32 -12.06 -6.66
N ILE A 73 12.89 -12.09 -5.46
CA ILE A 73 14.30 -12.42 -5.25
C ILE A 73 14.57 -13.88 -5.67
N GLU A 74 13.72 -14.81 -5.22
CA GLU A 74 13.89 -16.24 -5.47
C GLU A 74 13.65 -16.63 -6.95
N TYR A 75 12.59 -16.07 -7.55
CA TYR A 75 12.12 -16.46 -8.88
C TYR A 75 12.34 -15.37 -9.93
N HIS A 76 13.31 -14.48 -9.74
CA HIS A 76 13.61 -13.37 -10.65
C HIS A 76 13.63 -13.77 -12.14
N PRO A 77 14.33 -14.86 -12.55
CA PRO A 77 14.36 -15.24 -13.97
C PRO A 77 12.99 -15.60 -14.53
N LYS A 78 12.14 -16.27 -13.73
CA LYS A 78 10.78 -16.66 -14.14
C LYS A 78 9.89 -15.43 -14.36
N TYR A 79 10.00 -14.42 -13.49
CA TYR A 79 9.26 -13.17 -13.68
C TYR A 79 9.72 -12.38 -14.91
N ALA A 80 11.02 -12.45 -15.23
CA ALA A 80 11.56 -11.85 -16.45
C ALA A 80 11.07 -12.58 -17.71
N ASP A 81 11.09 -13.92 -17.70
CA ASP A 81 10.62 -14.75 -18.83
C ASP A 81 9.12 -14.55 -19.11
N MET A 82 8.33 -14.30 -18.06
CA MET A 82 6.90 -14.01 -18.14
C MET A 82 6.59 -12.54 -18.45
N ASN A 83 7.60 -11.66 -18.54
CA ASN A 83 7.44 -10.22 -18.73
C ASN A 83 6.55 -9.55 -17.66
N GLU A 84 6.56 -10.08 -16.43
CA GLU A 84 5.76 -9.61 -15.28
C GLU A 84 6.65 -8.94 -14.20
N LEU A 85 7.97 -8.93 -14.41
CA LEU A 85 8.92 -8.39 -13.44
C LEU A 85 8.66 -6.92 -13.07
N ASP A 86 8.39 -6.07 -14.07
CA ASP A 86 8.11 -4.65 -13.85
C ASP A 86 6.77 -4.43 -13.13
N HIS A 87 5.78 -5.28 -13.44
CA HIS A 87 4.48 -5.22 -12.79
C HIS A 87 4.58 -5.56 -11.30
N VAL A 88 5.29 -6.63 -10.94
CA VAL A 88 5.46 -7.00 -9.53
C VAL A 88 6.28 -5.94 -8.78
N LYS A 89 7.32 -5.36 -9.40
CA LYS A 89 8.08 -4.25 -8.82
C LYS A 89 7.20 -3.03 -8.56
N ASP A 90 6.28 -2.71 -9.46
CA ASP A 90 5.33 -1.61 -9.29
C ASP A 90 4.37 -1.85 -8.11
N ILE A 91 3.88 -3.08 -7.94
CA ILE A 91 3.04 -3.47 -6.79
C ILE A 91 3.82 -3.31 -5.48
N ILE A 92 5.05 -3.82 -5.43
CA ILE A 92 5.93 -3.69 -4.28
C ILE A 92 6.17 -2.22 -3.96
N ARG A 93 6.50 -1.39 -4.95
CA ARG A 93 6.73 0.05 -4.79
C ARG A 93 5.50 0.75 -4.19
N TRP A 94 4.31 0.47 -4.71
CA TRP A 94 3.08 1.08 -4.20
C TRP A 94 2.81 0.72 -2.73
N GLY A 95 3.04 -0.55 -2.37
CA GLY A 95 2.89 -1.02 -1.00
C GLY A 95 3.92 -0.41 -0.04
N THR A 96 5.19 -0.39 -0.44
CA THR A 96 6.26 0.17 0.40
C THR A 96 6.14 1.68 0.57
N GLU A 97 5.74 2.43 -0.47
CA GLU A 97 5.43 3.86 -0.35
C GLU A 97 4.33 4.11 0.68
N TYR A 98 3.29 3.27 0.72
CA TYR A 98 2.26 3.37 1.74
C TYR A 98 2.77 3.00 3.14
N LEU A 99 3.58 1.95 3.27
CA LEU A 99 4.21 1.56 4.54
C LEU A 99 5.15 2.65 5.09
N LEU A 100 5.81 3.41 4.22
CA LEU A 100 6.58 4.58 4.62
C LEU A 100 5.68 5.74 5.07
N LYS A 101 4.51 5.91 4.45
CA LYS A 101 3.55 6.94 4.86
C LYS A 101 2.91 6.67 6.21
N ILE A 102 2.75 5.43 6.64
CA ILE A 102 2.20 5.14 7.97
C ILE A 102 3.24 5.24 9.08
N PHE A 103 4.53 5.29 8.73
CA PHE A 103 5.63 5.43 9.67
C PHE A 103 5.99 6.91 9.84
N VAL A 104 5.86 7.42 11.05
CA VAL A 104 6.30 8.77 11.42
C VAL A 104 7.53 8.63 12.30
N ALA A 105 8.68 8.98 11.73
CA ALA A 105 9.94 9.02 12.46
C ALA A 105 9.90 10.13 13.53
N PRO A 106 10.58 9.92 14.67
CA PRO A 106 10.74 10.97 15.67
C PRO A 106 11.46 12.18 15.05
N ASN A 107 11.00 13.37 15.38
CA ASN A 107 11.57 14.63 14.92
C ASN A 107 12.01 15.48 16.12
N ALA A 108 12.69 16.60 15.88
CA ALA A 108 13.23 17.47 16.94
C ALA A 108 12.19 18.00 17.95
N THR A 109 10.90 17.81 17.68
CA THR A 109 9.76 18.23 18.51
C THR A 109 8.94 17.05 19.08
N SER A 110 9.22 15.81 18.67
CA SER A 110 8.49 14.61 19.09
C SER A 110 9.43 13.41 19.08
N ASP A 111 9.81 12.93 20.26
CA ASP A 111 10.66 11.74 20.44
C ASP A 111 9.92 10.42 20.19
N GLN A 112 8.66 10.48 19.73
CA GLN A 112 7.80 9.31 19.64
C GLN A 112 7.71 8.82 18.19
N THR A 113 8.11 7.56 17.98
CA THR A 113 7.81 6.84 16.74
C THR A 113 6.33 6.48 16.72
N ILE A 114 5.61 6.97 15.71
CA ILE A 114 4.17 6.69 15.53
C ILE A 114 3.98 5.80 14.30
N ILE A 115 3.23 4.71 14.47
CA ILE A 115 2.86 3.80 13.37
C ILE A 115 1.33 3.72 13.27
N TYR A 116 0.79 4.06 12.10
CA TYR A 116 -0.63 3.89 11.80
C TYR A 116 -0.91 2.43 11.39
N SER A 117 -1.72 1.73 12.19
CA SER A 117 -2.02 0.31 11.98
C SER A 117 -3.29 0.03 11.15
N GLN A 118 -4.23 0.97 11.16
CA GLN A 118 -5.53 0.84 10.48
C GLN A 118 -6.05 2.19 9.98
N VAL A 119 -6.66 2.18 8.80
CA VAL A 119 -7.43 3.31 8.25
C VAL A 119 -8.81 2.82 7.81
N SER A 120 -9.88 3.44 8.30
CA SER A 120 -11.27 3.15 7.92
C SER A 120 -12.19 4.36 8.08
N HIS A 121 -13.26 4.41 7.30
CA HIS A 121 -14.34 5.41 7.45
C HIS A 121 -15.35 5.08 8.57
N ILE A 122 -15.30 3.85 9.09
CA ILE A 122 -16.02 3.45 10.30
C ILE A 122 -15.29 4.12 11.50
N PRO A 123 -15.99 4.65 12.52
CA PRO A 123 -15.38 5.23 13.72
C PRO A 123 -14.72 4.15 14.59
N ILE A 124 -13.71 3.47 14.03
CA ILE A 124 -12.76 2.65 14.76
C ILE A 124 -11.58 3.58 15.01
N LYS A 125 -11.35 3.87 16.29
CA LYS A 125 -10.23 4.67 16.76
C LYS A 125 -8.96 4.07 16.15
N ILE A 126 -8.25 4.84 15.31
CA ILE A 126 -6.94 4.48 14.77
C ILE A 126 -6.09 4.03 15.96
N LEU A 127 -5.73 2.75 15.98
CA LEU A 127 -4.90 2.21 17.05
C LEU A 127 -3.47 2.69 16.81
N LEU A 128 -3.10 3.77 17.48
CA LEU A 128 -1.71 4.22 17.55
C LEU A 128 -0.95 3.19 18.39
N VAL A 129 -0.06 2.43 17.74
CA VAL A 129 0.87 1.56 18.46
C VAL A 129 2.02 2.44 18.92
N GLN A 130 1.97 2.84 20.19
CA GLN A 130 3.07 3.54 20.84
C GLN A 130 4.11 2.52 21.28
N LEU A 131 5.31 2.56 20.68
CA LEU A 131 6.42 1.74 21.15
C LEU A 131 6.98 2.37 22.45
N PRO A 132 7.17 1.58 23.52
CA PRO A 132 7.73 2.08 24.76
C PRO A 132 9.17 2.58 24.50
N GLN A 133 9.40 3.85 24.81
CA GLN A 133 10.76 4.41 24.87
C GLN A 133 11.38 3.92 26.18
N HIS A 134 12.60 3.37 26.10
CA HIS A 134 13.33 2.82 27.24
C HIS A 134 14.16 3.89 27.95
#